data_AF-A0A2M8S6P7-F1
#
_entry.id   AF-A0A2M8S6P7-F1
#
_cell.length_a   1.000
_cell.length_b   1.000
_cell.length_c   1.000
_cell.angle_alpha   90.00
_cell.angle_beta   90.00
_cell.angle_gamma   90.00
#
_symmetry.space_group_name_H-M   'P 1'
#
loop_
_entity.id
_entity.type
_entity.pdbx_description
1 polymer ?
#
loop_
_entity_poly.entity_id
_entity_poly.type
_entity_poly.pdbx_seq_one_letter_code
_entity_poly.pdbx_strand_id
1 'polypeptide(L)'
;ILGILAGLLSLIPDVGPFVATALAVIIALLEGSSWIPWNHYWFAALVAGLYIVLINVKSIWLRPRILGRSVRMHEGLIFISIIAAVVFTGVLGALLVVPVLASAGVLLKYLRHRILGLPPFPAAEPFVSEDGPVPGPGNDAAPKPKKLRKKKG
;
A
#
# COMPACT_ATOMS: atom_id res chain seq x y z
N ILE A 1 -18.91 5.35 -15.92
CA ILE A 1 -18.01 6.16 -16.77
C ILE A 1 -16.79 6.63 -15.98
N LEU A 2 -16.95 7.34 -14.85
CA LEU A 2 -15.81 7.79 -14.02
C LEU A 2 -14.87 6.66 -13.55
N GLY A 3 -15.41 5.51 -13.12
CA GLY A 3 -14.58 4.35 -12.73
C GLY A 3 -13.80 3.70 -13.91
N ILE A 4 -14.37 3.73 -15.11
CA ILE A 4 -13.68 3.25 -16.33
C ILE A 4 -12.59 4.25 -16.72
N LEU A 5 -12.89 5.55 -16.63
CA LEU A 5 -11.92 6.62 -16.85
C LEU A 5 -10.77 6.53 -15.84
N ALA A 6 -11.08 6.32 -14.56
CA ALA A 6 -10.10 6.18 -13.48
C ALA A 6 -9.26 4.91 -13.64
N GLY A 7 -9.85 3.78 -14.07
CA GLY A 7 -9.11 2.57 -14.41
C GLY A 7 -8.21 2.74 -15.63
N LEU A 8 -8.64 3.49 -16.63
CA LEU A 8 -7.81 3.81 -17.80
C LEU A 8 -6.68 4.78 -17.43
N LEU A 9 -6.98 5.79 -16.62
CA LEU A 9 -6.01 6.77 -16.11
C LEU A 9 -5.05 6.15 -15.08
N SER A 10 -5.43 5.06 -14.42
CA SER A 10 -4.56 4.27 -13.53
C SER A 10 -3.68 3.25 -14.27
N LEU A 11 -3.92 3.00 -15.56
CA LEU A 11 -2.98 2.28 -16.44
C LEU A 11 -1.88 3.20 -16.99
N ILE A 12 -2.16 4.49 -17.15
CA ILE A 12 -1.22 5.54 -17.57
C ILE A 12 -0.09 5.94 -16.58
N PRO A 13 -0.15 5.75 -15.24
CA PRO A 13 0.87 6.23 -14.31
C PRO A 13 2.29 5.73 -14.59
N ASP A 14 2.39 4.55 -15.22
CA ASP A 14 3.66 3.91 -15.56
C ASP A 14 4.08 4.15 -17.02
N VAL A 15 3.19 4.67 -17.86
CA VAL A 15 3.47 5.00 -19.27
C VAL A 15 4.44 6.17 -19.38
N GLY A 16 4.30 7.20 -18.53
CA GLY A 16 5.18 8.37 -18.53
C GLY A 16 6.67 8.02 -18.34
N PRO A 17 7.05 7.32 -17.25
CA PRO A 17 8.42 6.87 -17.04
C PRO A 17 8.95 5.95 -18.16
N PHE A 18 8.10 5.07 -18.71
CA PHE A 18 8.47 4.16 -19.79
C PHE A 18 8.81 4.92 -21.08
N VAL A 19 7.94 5.84 -21.50
CA VAL A 19 8.15 6.68 -22.70
C VAL A 19 9.36 7.59 -22.51
N ALA A 20 9.53 8.20 -21.34
CA ALA A 20 10.70 9.03 -21.04
C ALA A 20 12.01 8.23 -21.13
N THR A 21 12.03 6.99 -20.63
CA THR A 21 13.20 6.10 -20.72
C THR A 21 13.50 5.75 -22.18
N ALA A 22 12.48 5.35 -22.95
CA ALA A 22 12.65 4.99 -24.35
C ALA A 22 13.23 6.16 -25.15
N LEU A 23 12.70 7.37 -24.98
CA LEU A 23 13.22 8.57 -25.62
C LEU A 23 14.65 8.88 -25.18
N ALA A 24 14.94 8.82 -23.88
CA ALA A 24 16.30 9.05 -23.35
C ALA A 24 17.32 8.07 -23.93
N VAL A 25 16.97 6.79 -24.08
CA VAL A 25 17.84 5.76 -24.66
C VAL A 25 18.05 5.99 -26.15
N ILE A 26 17.00 6.36 -26.90
CA ILE A 26 17.11 6.68 -28.33
C ILE A 26 18.03 7.89 -28.52
N ILE A 27 17.84 8.96 -27.74
CA ILE A 27 18.69 10.15 -27.80
C ILE A 27 20.14 9.80 -27.44
N ALA A 28 20.36 9.04 -26.37
CA ALA A 28 21.69 8.60 -25.97
C ALA A 28 22.38 7.73 -27.03
N LEU A 29 21.62 6.95 -27.80
CA LEU A 29 22.15 6.12 -28.88
C LEU A 29 22.49 6.94 -30.13
N LEU A 30 21.69 7.96 -30.46
CA LEU A 30 21.86 8.80 -31.64
C LEU A 30 22.88 9.92 -31.46
N GLU A 31 22.87 10.58 -30.30
CA GLU A 31 23.73 11.73 -30.00
C GLU A 31 25.07 11.29 -29.37
N GLY A 32 25.10 10.11 -28.74
CA GLY A 32 26.29 9.62 -28.06
C GLY A 32 26.66 10.49 -26.85
N SER A 33 27.93 10.44 -26.45
CA SER A 33 28.43 11.28 -25.36
C SER A 33 29.39 12.34 -25.91
N SER A 34 28.98 13.61 -25.82
CA SER A 34 29.81 14.76 -26.21
C SER A 34 30.95 15.06 -25.22
N TRP A 35 30.89 14.48 -24.01
CA TRP A 35 31.85 14.74 -22.92
C TRP A 35 32.77 13.54 -22.62
N ILE A 36 32.33 12.32 -22.94
CA ILE A 36 33.08 11.08 -22.70
C ILE A 36 33.30 10.34 -24.01
N PRO A 37 34.54 9.99 -24.40
CA PRO A 37 34.83 9.32 -25.67
C PRO A 37 34.53 7.81 -25.58
N TRP A 38 33.27 7.46 -25.33
CA TRP A 38 32.79 6.07 -25.30
C TRP A 38 31.99 5.74 -26.54
N ASN A 39 31.94 4.45 -26.87
CA ASN A 39 31.07 3.96 -27.93
C ASN A 39 29.60 4.24 -27.54
N HIS A 40 28.81 4.74 -28.50
CA HIS A 40 27.40 5.11 -28.37
C HIS A 40 26.57 4.02 -27.67
N TYR A 41 26.86 2.75 -27.93
CA TYR A 41 26.21 1.61 -27.27
C TYR A 41 26.43 1.57 -25.75
N TRP A 42 27.65 1.84 -25.28
CA TRP A 42 27.97 1.84 -23.84
C TRP A 42 27.33 3.01 -23.11
N PHE A 43 27.24 4.17 -23.76
CA PHE A 43 26.55 5.33 -23.21
C PHE A 43 25.04 5.10 -23.10
N ALA A 44 24.41 4.56 -24.15
CA ALA A 44 22.99 4.20 -24.13
C ALA A 44 22.66 3.15 -23.06
N ALA A 45 23.52 2.13 -22.88
CA ALA A 45 23.36 1.13 -21.82
C ALA A 45 23.44 1.73 -20.41
N LEU A 46 24.35 2.69 -20.20
CA LEU A 46 24.48 3.41 -18.92
C LEU A 46 23.23 4.25 -18.63
N VAL A 47 22.72 4.99 -19.63
CA VAL A 47 21.48 5.77 -19.50
C VAL A 47 20.28 4.87 -19.20
N ALA A 48 20.15 3.74 -19.90
CA ALA A 48 19.11 2.76 -19.64
C ALA A 48 19.20 2.18 -18.22
N GLY A 49 20.40 1.78 -17.79
CA GLY A 49 20.64 1.27 -16.44
C GLY A 49 20.30 2.29 -15.35
N LEU A 50 20.71 3.54 -15.54
CA LEU A 50 20.41 4.64 -14.61
C LEU A 50 18.90 4.88 -14.48
N TYR A 51 18.18 4.90 -15.60
CA TYR A 51 16.72 5.05 -15.60
C TYR A 51 16.01 3.87 -14.94
N ILE A 52 16.47 2.64 -15.18
CA ILE A 52 15.94 1.45 -14.52
C ILE A 52 16.11 1.57 -13.00
N VAL A 53 17.29 1.96 -12.52
CA VAL A 53 17.54 2.17 -11.10
C VAL A 53 16.62 3.27 -10.55
N LEU A 54 16.49 4.39 -11.25
CA LEU A 54 15.64 5.52 -10.85
C LEU A 54 14.16 5.12 -10.75
N ILE A 55 13.65 4.35 -11.71
CA ILE A 55 12.28 3.82 -11.70
C ILE A 55 12.10 2.82 -10.55
N ASN A 56 13.06 1.94 -10.30
CA ASN A 56 13.01 0.99 -9.19
C ASN A 56 13.00 1.70 -7.83
N VAL A 57 13.86 2.70 -7.64
CA VAL A 57 13.88 3.52 -6.43
C VAL A 57 12.55 4.24 -6.24
N LYS A 58 11.99 4.88 -7.29
CA LYS A 58 10.64 5.48 -7.24
C LYS A 58 9.61 4.44 -6.80
N SER A 59 9.67 3.23 -7.37
CA SER A 59 8.75 2.15 -7.05
C SER A 59 8.84 1.68 -5.60
N ILE A 60 10.06 1.58 -5.09
CA ILE A 60 10.37 1.15 -3.72
C ILE A 60 10.03 2.26 -2.71
N TRP A 61 10.04 3.54 -3.09
CA TRP A 61 9.73 4.65 -2.19
C TRP A 61 8.25 5.06 -2.20
N LEU A 62 7.59 4.99 -3.36
CA LEU A 62 6.18 5.39 -3.52
C LEU A 62 5.24 4.38 -2.87
N ARG A 63 5.52 3.08 -2.99
CA ARG A 63 4.72 2.01 -2.36
C ARG A 63 4.65 2.14 -0.83
N PRO A 64 5.76 2.25 -0.07
CA PRO A 64 5.68 2.38 1.39
C PRO A 64 5.23 3.76 1.84
N ARG A 65 5.36 4.83 1.05
CA ARG A 65 4.85 6.14 1.49
C ARG A 65 3.32 6.26 1.34
N ILE A 66 2.75 5.56 0.37
CA ILE A 66 1.29 5.50 0.16
C ILE A 66 0.65 4.43 1.06
N LEU A 67 1.32 3.31 1.34
CA LEU A 67 0.77 2.19 2.14
C LEU A 67 1.33 2.08 3.57
N GLY A 68 2.39 2.81 3.92
CA GLY A 68 3.23 2.49 5.08
C GLY A 68 2.85 3.10 6.43
N ARG A 69 1.67 3.70 6.59
CA ARG A 69 1.22 4.16 7.92
C ARG A 69 0.26 3.20 8.65
N SER A 70 -0.14 2.08 8.04
CA SER A 70 -1.16 1.20 8.66
C SER A 70 -0.88 -0.29 8.61
N VAL A 71 0.24 -0.79 8.07
CA VAL A 71 0.48 -2.25 8.03
C VAL A 71 1.94 -2.62 8.32
N ARG A 72 2.34 -2.51 9.58
CA ARG A 72 3.60 -3.15 10.07
C ARG A 72 3.36 -4.49 10.77
N MET A 73 2.17 -5.08 10.65
CA MET A 73 1.77 -6.25 11.44
C MET A 73 0.78 -7.17 10.67
N HIS A 74 1.12 -7.70 9.49
CA HIS A 74 0.56 -9.00 9.02
C HIS A 74 1.21 -9.55 7.73
N GLU A 75 1.74 -8.72 6.82
CA GLU A 75 2.20 -9.18 5.50
C GLU A 75 3.33 -10.21 5.53
N GLY A 76 4.33 -10.02 6.40
CA GLY A 76 5.39 -11.03 6.59
C GLY A 76 4.85 -12.36 7.11
N LEU A 77 3.86 -12.33 8.02
CA LEU A 77 3.21 -13.54 8.54
C LEU A 77 2.42 -14.25 7.45
N ILE A 78 1.69 -13.51 6.61
CA ILE A 78 0.97 -14.08 5.46
C ILE A 78 1.96 -14.77 4.51
N PHE A 79 3.07 -14.12 4.15
CA PHE A 79 4.07 -14.69 3.26
C PHE A 79 4.68 -15.98 3.80
N ILE A 80 5.10 -15.98 5.08
CA ILE A 80 5.64 -17.16 5.75
C ILE A 80 4.59 -18.28 5.82
N SER A 81 3.35 -17.95 6.16
CA SER A 81 2.25 -18.92 6.20
C SER A 81 1.95 -19.51 4.82
N ILE A 82 2.02 -18.72 3.74
CA ILE A 82 1.86 -19.22 2.37
C ILE A 82 2.97 -20.20 2.02
N ILE A 83 4.23 -19.85 2.27
CA ILE A 83 5.35 -20.75 2.01
C ILE A 83 5.19 -22.05 2.79
N ALA A 84 4.88 -21.97 4.09
CA ALA A 84 4.66 -23.14 4.92
C ALA A 84 3.51 -24.02 4.37
N ALA A 85 2.37 -23.42 4.02
CA ALA A 85 1.22 -24.15 3.49
C ALA A 85 1.52 -24.81 2.13
N VAL A 86 2.31 -24.17 1.27
CA VAL A 86 2.80 -24.78 0.02
C VAL A 86 3.68 -25.98 0.30
N VAL A 87 4.57 -25.90 1.28
CA VAL A 87 5.47 -27.02 1.62
C VAL A 87 4.71 -28.20 2.20
N PHE A 88 3.68 -27.97 3.04
CA PHE A 88 2.93 -29.06 3.68
C PHE A 88 1.81 -29.66 2.82
N THR A 89 1.08 -28.84 2.06
CA THR A 89 -0.15 -29.25 1.34
C THR A 89 -0.12 -28.88 -0.15
N GLY A 90 0.96 -28.25 -0.63
CA GLY A 90 1.06 -27.77 -2.00
C GLY A 90 0.18 -26.55 -2.29
N VAL A 91 -0.18 -26.38 -3.55
CA VAL A 91 -0.95 -25.21 -4.03
C VAL A 91 -2.30 -25.07 -3.34
N LEU A 92 -2.95 -26.19 -2.98
CA LEU A 92 -4.23 -26.16 -2.25
C LEU A 92 -4.10 -25.53 -0.86
N GLY A 93 -2.99 -25.78 -0.15
CA GLY A 93 -2.70 -25.15 1.13
C GLY A 93 -2.52 -23.64 1.00
N ALA A 94 -1.84 -23.19 -0.05
CA ALA A 94 -1.64 -21.78 -0.33
C ALA A 94 -2.95 -21.00 -0.54
N LEU A 95 -3.94 -21.62 -1.18
CA LEU A 95 -5.25 -21.00 -1.39
C LEU A 95 -6.05 -20.90 -0.07
N LEU A 96 -6.00 -21.94 0.76
CA LEU A 96 -6.74 -21.99 2.02
C LEU A 96 -6.09 -21.20 3.16
N VAL A 97 -4.77 -20.96 3.11
CA VAL A 97 -4.07 -20.32 4.24
C VAL A 97 -4.55 -18.89 4.47
N VAL A 98 -4.93 -18.16 3.43
CA VAL A 98 -5.37 -16.76 3.53
C VAL A 98 -6.65 -16.62 4.37
N PRO A 99 -7.78 -17.29 4.04
CA PRO A 99 -8.98 -17.21 4.86
C PRO A 99 -8.81 -17.80 6.27
N VAL A 100 -7.97 -18.83 6.43
CA VAL A 100 -7.67 -19.42 7.75
C VAL A 100 -6.91 -18.43 8.62
N LEU A 101 -5.87 -17.80 8.10
CA LEU A 101 -5.05 -16.83 8.82
C LEU A 101 -5.85 -15.58 9.16
N ALA A 102 -6.73 -15.13 8.27
CA ALA A 102 -7.68 -14.04 8.54
C ALA A 102 -8.63 -14.38 9.70
N SER A 103 -9.22 -15.57 9.68
CA SER A 103 -10.11 -16.04 10.75
C SER A 103 -9.39 -16.15 12.09
N ALA A 104 -8.17 -16.70 12.09
CA ALA A 104 -7.32 -16.79 13.27
C ALA A 104 -6.96 -15.38 13.81
N GLY A 105 -6.63 -14.44 12.92
CA GLY A 105 -6.35 -13.06 13.28
C GLY A 105 -7.51 -12.37 13.99
N VAL A 106 -8.74 -12.57 13.51
CA VAL A 106 -9.97 -12.06 14.17
C VAL A 106 -10.14 -12.70 15.55
N LEU A 107 -9.94 -14.01 15.67
CA LEU A 107 -10.09 -14.72 16.93
C LEU A 107 -9.05 -14.28 17.97
N LEU A 108 -7.78 -14.16 17.57
CA LEU A 108 -6.69 -13.63 18.40
C LEU A 108 -6.98 -12.18 18.83
N LYS A 109 -7.46 -11.35 17.91
CA LYS A 109 -7.85 -9.97 18.21
C LYS A 109 -8.96 -9.97 19.25
N TYR A 110 -10.02 -10.75 19.07
CA TYR A 110 -11.12 -10.86 20.03
C TYR A 110 -10.64 -11.32 21.40
N LEU A 111 -9.85 -12.40 21.44
CA LEU A 111 -9.33 -12.95 22.69
C LEU A 111 -8.45 -11.93 23.43
N ARG A 112 -7.59 -11.21 22.71
CA ARG A 112 -6.75 -10.14 23.28
C ARG A 112 -7.60 -9.03 23.88
N HIS A 113 -8.66 -8.58 23.20
CA HIS A 113 -9.54 -7.54 23.75
C HIS A 113 -10.33 -8.06 24.97
N ARG A 114 -10.77 -9.32 24.94
CA ARG A 114 -11.48 -9.95 26.06
C ARG A 114 -10.60 -10.10 27.30
N ILE A 115 -9.34 -10.47 27.15
CA ILE A 115 -8.37 -10.59 28.26
C ILE A 115 -8.01 -9.22 28.82
N LEU A 116 -7.83 -8.21 27.95
CA LEU A 116 -7.47 -6.84 28.34
C LEU A 116 -8.66 -6.00 28.83
N GLY A 117 -9.88 -6.56 28.88
CA GLY A 117 -11.08 -5.84 29.29
C GLY A 117 -11.46 -4.66 28.37
N LEU A 118 -10.92 -4.65 27.14
CA LEU A 118 -11.20 -3.62 26.14
C LEU A 118 -12.48 -3.96 25.37
N PRO A 119 -13.20 -2.95 24.85
CA PRO A 119 -14.35 -3.22 23.98
C PRO A 119 -13.91 -4.08 22.78
N PRO A 120 -14.56 -5.23 22.53
CA PRO A 120 -14.11 -6.22 21.53
C PRO A 120 -14.21 -5.71 20.09
N PHE A 121 -15.08 -4.73 19.86
CA PHE A 121 -15.18 -4.00 18.62
C PHE A 121 -15.02 -2.51 18.96
N PRO A 122 -14.09 -1.78 18.32
CA PRO A 122 -14.18 -0.32 18.30
C PRO A 122 -15.61 0.04 17.86
N ALA A 123 -16.25 1.00 18.54
CA ALA A 123 -17.50 1.54 18.04
C ALA A 123 -17.26 1.88 16.58
N ALA A 124 -18.06 1.31 15.66
CA ALA A 124 -17.94 1.58 14.24
C ALA A 124 -17.83 3.09 14.12
N GLU A 125 -16.65 3.58 13.72
CA GLU A 125 -16.53 4.99 13.43
C GLU A 125 -17.63 5.23 12.40
N PRO A 126 -18.56 6.18 12.66
CA PRO A 126 -19.63 6.46 11.73
C PRO A 126 -18.97 6.54 10.36
N PHE A 127 -19.38 5.69 9.43
CA PHE A 127 -18.97 5.85 8.05
C PHE A 127 -19.39 7.28 7.73
N VAL A 128 -18.40 8.19 7.68
CA VAL A 128 -18.62 9.54 7.23
C VAL A 128 -18.83 9.34 5.74
N SER A 129 -20.07 9.09 5.36
CA SER A 129 -20.51 9.30 4.00
C SER A 129 -20.05 10.70 3.63
N GLU A 130 -19.28 10.82 2.56
CA GLU A 130 -18.91 12.14 2.00
C GLU A 130 -20.15 12.99 1.66
N ASP A 131 -21.34 12.38 1.65
CA ASP A 131 -22.66 13.01 1.47
C ASP A 131 -23.28 13.57 2.78
N GLY A 132 -22.59 13.46 3.92
CA GLY A 132 -23.01 14.09 5.18
C GLY A 132 -22.71 15.60 5.18
N PRO A 133 -23.50 16.44 5.87
CA PRO A 133 -23.23 17.88 5.93
C PRO A 133 -21.81 18.15 6.43
N VAL A 134 -20.99 18.78 5.59
CA VAL A 134 -19.64 19.23 5.95
C VAL A 134 -19.76 20.10 7.21
N PRO A 135 -19.12 19.75 8.34
CA PRO A 135 -19.14 20.59 9.52
C PRO A 135 -18.48 21.93 9.16
N GLY A 136 -19.28 23.00 9.16
CA GLY A 136 -18.78 24.34 8.89
C GLY A 136 -17.68 24.74 9.88
N PRO A 137 -16.74 25.61 9.47
CA PRO A 137 -15.64 26.06 10.31
C PRO A 137 -16.21 26.92 11.45
N GLY A 138 -16.45 26.32 12.61
CA GLY A 138 -16.99 27.05 13.76
C GLY A 138 -17.57 26.24 14.91
N ASN A 139 -17.53 24.90 14.88
CA ASN A 139 -18.02 24.10 16.01
C ASN A 139 -16.99 23.06 16.49
N ASP A 140 -15.92 23.57 17.09
CA ASP A 140 -15.02 22.82 17.97
C ASP A 140 -15.67 22.58 19.35
N ALA A 141 -16.94 22.16 19.38
CA ALA A 141 -17.54 21.66 20.61
C ALA A 141 -16.90 20.31 20.94
N ALA A 142 -15.82 20.39 21.71
CA ALA A 142 -15.16 19.28 22.38
C ALA A 142 -16.17 18.21 22.84
N PRO A 143 -15.82 16.92 22.75
CA PRO A 143 -16.71 15.84 23.17
C PRO A 143 -17.03 16.01 24.65
N LYS A 144 -18.30 16.31 24.96
CA LYS A 144 -18.77 16.47 26.34
C LYS A 144 -18.45 15.18 27.13
N PRO A 145 -17.81 15.28 28.32
CA PRO A 145 -17.41 14.11 29.07
C PRO A 145 -18.65 13.31 29.50
N LYS A 146 -18.68 12.03 29.09
CA LYS A 146 -19.72 11.06 29.44
C LYS A 146 -19.71 10.88 30.96
N LYS A 147 -20.71 11.44 31.65
CA LYS A 147 -20.84 11.33 33.11
C LYS A 147 -20.87 9.84 33.50
N LEU A 148 -19.83 9.38 34.19
CA LEU A 148 -19.82 8.08 34.85
C LEU A 148 -20.93 8.09 35.90
N ARG A 149 -22.03 7.39 35.61
CA ARG A 149 -23.10 7.12 36.57
C ARG A 149 -22.53 6.14 37.59
N LYS A 150 -22.08 6.68 38.73
CA LYS A 150 -21.69 5.89 39.92
C LYS A 150 -22.85 4.97 40.28
N LYS A 151 -22.65 3.68 40.11
CA LYS A 151 -23.45 2.62 40.74
C LYS A 151 -22.93 2.50 42.18
N LYS A 152 -23.62 3.15 43.13
CA LYS A 152 -23.50 2.82 44.56
C LYS A 152 -24.78 2.09 44.96
N GLY A 153 -24.58 1.04 45.76
CA GLY A 153 -25.59 0.09 46.22
C GLY A 153 -26.63 0.68 47.16
#